data_AF-A0A9D9LGA3-F1
#
_entry.id   AF-A0A9D9LGA3-F1
#
_cell.length_a   1.000
_cell.length_b   1.000
_cell.length_c   1.000
_cell.angle_alpha   90.00
_cell.angle_beta   90.00
_cell.angle_gamma   90.00
#
_symmetry.space_group_name_H-M   'P 1'
#
loop_
_entity.id
_entity.type
_entity.pdbx_description
1 polymer ?
#
loop_
_entity_poly.entity_id
_entity_poly.type
_entity_poly.pdbx_seq_one_letter_code
_entity_poly.pdbx_strand_id
1 'polypeptide(L)' 'MSWQYDHTHFKCSDQDKTAAFFKENFGGKEVARFEVNGMQIITLDIGGCWYNFSPKRAN' A
#
# COMPACT_ATOMS: atom_id res chain seq x y z
N MET A 1 2.66 27.38 2.75
CA MET A 1 2.59 26.03 2.15
C MET A 1 3.56 25.16 2.92
N SER A 2 3.07 24.18 3.67
CA SER A 2 3.90 23.22 4.40
C SER A 2 3.90 21.90 3.64
N TRP A 3 5.06 21.24 3.58
CA TRP A 3 5.15 19.87 3.09
C TRP A 3 4.52 18.94 4.12
N GLN A 4 3.67 18.02 3.65
CA GLN A 4 3.11 16.95 4.46
C GLN A 4 3.59 15.62 3.89
N TYR A 5 3.81 14.66 4.79
CA TYR A 5 4.01 13.28 4.38
C TYR A 5 2.74 12.73 3.73
N ASP A 6 2.84 12.33 2.47
CA ASP A 6 1.69 11.86 1.69
C ASP A 6 1.47 10.36 1.89
N HIS A 7 2.45 9.52 1.55
CA HIS A 7 2.39 8.06 1.71
C HIS A 7 3.77 7.39 1.50
N THR A 8 3.87 6.10 1.83
CA THR A 8 5.01 5.23 1.45
C THR A 8 4.58 4.19 0.44
N HIS A 9 5.43 3.93 -0.57
CA HIS A 9 5.24 2.84 -1.53
C HIS A 9 6.09 1.61 -1.20
N PHE A 10 5.42 0.47 -1.08
CA PHE A 10 6.05 -0.85 -0.94
C PHE A 10 5.96 -1.61 -2.28
N LYS A 11 7.11 -2.09 -2.75
CA LYS A 11 7.21 -3.01 -3.89
C LYS A 11 7.30 -4.43 -3.37
N CYS A 12 6.22 -5.17 -3.56
CA CYS A 12 5.99 -6.46 -2.93
C CYS A 12 6.16 -7.58 -3.96
N SER A 13 6.71 -8.73 -3.54
CA SER A 13 6.62 -9.95 -4.34
C SER A 13 5.18 -10.46 -4.44
N ASP A 14 4.38 -10.20 -3.39
CA ASP A 14 2.93 -10.47 -3.33
C ASP A 14 2.28 -9.34 -2.50
N GLN A 15 1.66 -8.38 -3.19
CA GLN A 15 1.05 -7.21 -2.56
C GLN A 15 -0.17 -7.56 -1.71
N ASP A 16 -0.94 -8.58 -2.09
CA ASP A 16 -2.17 -8.96 -1.38
C ASP A 16 -1.84 -9.62 -0.05
N LYS A 17 -0.85 -10.54 -0.01
CA LYS A 17 -0.37 -11.12 1.25
C LYS A 17 0.28 -10.09 2.16
N THR A 18 1.03 -9.15 1.57
CA THR A 18 1.65 -8.06 2.35
C THR A 18 0.58 -7.18 2.97
N ALA A 19 -0.44 -6.78 2.21
CA ALA A 19 -1.55 -6.01 2.73
C ALA A 19 -2.30 -6.76 3.84
N ALA A 20 -2.56 -8.06 3.67
CA ALA A 20 -3.18 -8.89 4.71
C ALA A 20 -2.36 -8.91 6.02
N PHE A 21 -1.03 -9.07 5.94
CA PHE A 21 -0.15 -9.00 7.10
C PHE A 21 -0.30 -7.68 7.86
N PHE A 22 -0.35 -6.54 7.16
CA PHE A 22 -0.53 -5.24 7.79
C PHE A 22 -1.93 -5.05 8.40
N LYS A 23 -2.98 -5.58 7.77
CA LYS A 23 -4.33 -5.57 8.35
C LYS A 23 -4.39 -6.37 9.65
N GLU A 24 -3.83 -7.57 9.65
CA GLU A 24 -3.89 -8.51 10.77
C GLU A 24 -3.03 -8.08 11.97
N ASN A 25 -1.84 -7.55 11.71
CA ASN A 25 -0.84 -7.32 12.76
C ASN A 25 -0.74 -5.86 13.20
N PHE A 26 -1.20 -4.92 12.36
CA PHE A 26 -1.05 -3.47 12.62
C PHE A 26 -2.37 -2.71 12.55
N GLY A 27 -3.51 -3.43 12.46
CA GLY A 27 -4.83 -2.82 12.37
C GLY A 27 -5.03 -2.00 11.10
N GLY A 28 -4.28 -2.28 10.04
CA GLY A 28 -4.38 -1.57 8.77
C GLY A 28 -5.77 -1.69 8.17
N LYS A 29 -6.25 -0.60 7.56
CA LYS A 29 -7.57 -0.55 6.91
C LYS A 29 -7.41 -0.26 5.43
N GLU A 30 -8.01 -1.06 4.56
CA GLU A 30 -8.00 -0.78 3.13
C GLU A 30 -8.88 0.45 2.85
N VAL A 31 -8.28 1.47 2.26
CA VAL A 31 -8.96 2.74 1.92
C VAL A 31 -9.11 2.92 0.42
N ALA A 32 -8.27 2.27 -0.38
CA ALA A 32 -8.39 2.28 -1.83
C ALA A 32 -7.75 1.04 -2.46
N ARG A 33 -8.28 0.66 -3.62
CA ARG A 33 -7.69 -0.31 -4.53
C ARG A 33 -7.86 0.20 -5.96
N PHE A 34 -6.77 0.30 -6.69
CA PHE A 34 -6.78 0.87 -8.04
C PHE A 34 -5.64 0.29 -8.89
N GLU A 35 -5.80 0.37 -10.21
CA GLU A 35 -4.80 -0.09 -11.16
C GLU A 35 -4.04 1.10 -11.76
N VAL A 36 -2.70 1.02 -11.82
CA VAL A 36 -1.85 2.00 -12.51
C VAL A 36 -0.85 1.27 -13.39
N ASN A 37 -0.88 1.53 -14.71
CA ASN A 37 0.01 0.90 -15.69
C ASN A 37 0.02 -0.64 -15.59
N GLY A 38 -1.16 -1.26 -15.47
CA GLY A 38 -1.31 -2.71 -15.35
C GLY A 38 -0.89 -3.29 -14.00
N MET A 39 -0.61 -2.45 -12.99
CA MET A 39 -0.25 -2.89 -11.64
C MET A 39 -1.38 -2.57 -10.67
N GLN A 40 -1.88 -3.60 -9.99
CA GLN A 40 -2.82 -3.44 -8.89
C GLN A 40 -2.11 -2.84 -7.67
N ILE A 41 -2.65 -1.74 -7.15
CA ILE A 41 -2.16 -1.04 -5.98
C ILE A 41 -3.23 -1.09 -4.89
N ILE A 42 -2.82 -1.51 -3.69
CA ILE A 42 -3.66 -1.55 -2.50
C ILE A 42 -3.17 -0.45 -1.57
N THR A 43 -4.05 0.44 -1.14
CA THR A 43 -3.73 1.49 -0.17
C THR A 43 -4.33 1.14 1.17
N LEU A 44 -3.48 1.05 2.20
CA LEU A 44 -3.92 0.91 3.57
C LEU A 44 -3.67 2.20 4.37
N ASP A 45 -4.63 2.58 5.21
CA ASP A 45 -4.41 3.48 6.34
C ASP A 45 -3.90 2.67 7.52
N ILE A 46 -2.72 3.03 8.01
CA ILE A 46 -2.08 2.43 9.18
C ILE A 46 -1.66 3.56 10.10
N GLY A 47 -2.41 3.76 11.20
CA GLY A 47 -2.11 4.82 12.17
C GLY A 47 -2.22 6.24 11.63
N GLY A 48 -3.08 6.49 10.63
CA GLY A 48 -3.25 7.80 10.00
C GLY A 48 -2.23 8.10 8.90
N CYS A 49 -1.45 7.10 8.47
CA CYS A 49 -0.53 7.20 7.35
C CYS A 49 -0.93 6.24 6.24
N TRP A 50 -0.74 6.64 4.98
CA TRP A 50 -1.05 5.82 3.83
C TRP A 50 0.14 4.98 3.36
N TYR A 51 -0.15 3.71 3.07
CA TYR A 51 0.79 2.69 2.65
C TYR A 51 0.28 2.06 1.36
N ASN A 52 1.04 2.24 0.28
CA ASN A 52 0.70 1.74 -1.05
C ASN A 52 1.48 0.47 -1.37
N PHE A 53 0.78 -0.66 -1.46
CA PHE A 53 1.35 -1.96 -1.82
C PHE A 53 1.14 -2.23 -3.30
N SER A 54 2.22 -2.46 -4.03
CA SER A 54 2.17 -2.75 -5.47
C SER A 54 3.15 -3.87 -5.82
N PRO A 55 2.89 -4.65 -6.88
CA PRO A 55 3.80 -5.71 -7.29
C PRO A 55 5.17 -5.12 -7.68
N LYS A 56 6.22 -5.88 -7.38
CA LYS A 56 7.55 -5.64 -7.93
C LYS A 56 7.53 -6.01 -9.43
N ARG A 57 8.01 -5.11 -10.29
CA ARG A 57 8.16 -5.43 -11.72
C ARG A 57 9.22 -6.51 -11.88
N ALA A 58 8.98 -7.46 -12.78
CA ALA A 58 10.04 -8.34 -13.26
C ALA A 58 11.06 -7.46 -13.99
N ASN A 59 12.32 -7.50 -13.54
CA ASN A 59 13.43 -6.84 -14.22
C ASN A 59 13.90 -7.70 -15.38
#